data_AF-A0A530AKQ1-F1
#
_entry.id   AF-A0A530AKQ1-F1
#
_cell.length_a   1.000
_cell.length_b   1.000
_cell.length_c   1.000
_cell.angle_alpha   90.00
_cell.angle_beta   90.00
_cell.angle_gamma   90.00
#
_symmetry.space_group_name_H-M   'P 1'
#
loop_
_entity.id
_entity.type
_entity.pdbx_description
1 polymer ?
#
loop_
_entity_poly.entity_id
_entity_poly.type
_entity_poly.pdbx_seq_one_letter_code
_entity_poly.pdbx_strand_id
1 'polypeptide(L)'
;RSHDPVASAEAARDMARRIPQAEMREYPGDIHTFVAKDMDTILADIQSFLTGVTPEVTPDRKLAAILFLDIVSSTDHLARDGDQAWSNTLTSYYNVVRKEIARYRGEEFSVAGDGFLALFDGPARAVRCALTIAASVKQLEIDIRAGVHVGECAIVGTNVTGLAIHTGARIMSSAEAGMVLTSQTVR
;
A
#
# COMPACT_ATOMS: atom_id res chain seq x y z
N ARG A 1 15.21 5.33 -20.77
CA ARG A 1 15.04 6.00 -19.45
C ARG A 1 16.05 7.15 -19.33
N SER A 2 15.91 8.05 -18.36
CA SER A 2 16.85 9.17 -18.19
C SER A 2 18.28 8.73 -17.84
N HIS A 3 18.47 7.57 -17.19
CA HIS A 3 19.77 7.00 -16.84
C HIS A 3 19.95 5.57 -17.38
N ASP A 4 19.38 5.29 -18.55
CA ASP A 4 19.42 3.97 -19.16
C ASP A 4 20.86 3.55 -19.52
N PRO A 5 21.36 2.40 -19.04
CA PRO A 5 22.74 1.97 -19.27
C PRO A 5 22.95 1.37 -20.68
N VAL A 6 21.88 1.10 -21.43
CA VAL A 6 21.91 0.45 -22.74
C VAL A 6 21.55 1.41 -23.86
N ALA A 7 20.50 2.22 -23.67
CA ALA A 7 19.99 3.13 -24.68
C ALA A 7 20.21 4.61 -24.31
N SER A 8 21.03 5.32 -25.09
CA SER A 8 21.26 6.75 -24.88
C SER A 8 19.99 7.56 -25.12
N ALA A 9 19.62 8.40 -24.13
CA ALA A 9 18.53 9.36 -24.27
C ALA A 9 18.79 10.37 -25.41
N GLU A 10 20.05 10.72 -25.66
CA GLU A 10 20.40 11.62 -26.77
C GLU A 10 20.17 10.96 -28.13
N ALA A 11 20.56 9.69 -28.29
CA ALA A 11 20.32 8.94 -29.52
C ALA A 11 18.81 8.76 -29.79
N ALA A 12 18.01 8.52 -28.74
CA ALA A 12 16.56 8.46 -28.85
C ALA A 12 15.96 9.81 -29.27
N ARG A 13 16.46 10.94 -28.77
CA ARG A 13 16.02 12.29 -29.18
C ARG A 13 16.33 12.57 -30.64
N ASP A 14 17.53 12.21 -31.08
CA ASP A 14 17.93 12.37 -32.48
C ASP A 14 17.05 11.52 -33.41
N MET A 15 16.75 10.28 -33.02
CA MET A 15 15.83 9.42 -33.75
C MET A 15 14.42 10.02 -33.85
N ALA A 16 13.85 10.50 -32.74
CA ALA A 16 12.52 11.10 -32.73
C ALA A 16 12.42 12.34 -33.64
N ARG A 17 13.45 13.18 -33.70
CA ARG A 17 13.50 14.36 -34.60
C ARG A 17 13.41 14.00 -36.08
N ARG A 18 13.79 12.77 -36.47
CA ARG A 18 13.81 12.30 -37.85
C ARG A 18 12.49 11.66 -38.28
N ILE A 19 11.56 11.43 -37.35
CA ILE A 19 10.28 10.78 -37.61
C ILE A 19 9.17 11.84 -37.55
N PRO A 20 8.45 12.09 -38.66
CA PRO A 20 7.34 13.03 -38.66
C PRO A 20 6.28 12.66 -37.61
N GLN A 21 5.80 13.66 -36.87
CA GLN A 21 4.79 13.50 -35.81
C GLN A 21 5.22 12.66 -34.61
N ALA A 22 6.50 12.28 -34.48
CA ALA A 22 6.97 11.57 -33.30
C ALA A 22 7.02 12.49 -32.07
N GLU A 23 6.62 11.93 -30.93
CA GLU A 23 6.79 12.53 -29.61
C GLU A 23 7.80 11.70 -28.81
N MET A 24 8.74 12.36 -28.14
CA MET A 24 9.66 11.70 -27.22
C MET A 24 9.32 12.02 -25.78
N ARG A 25 9.07 10.97 -24.99
CA ARG A 25 8.85 11.01 -23.55
C ARG A 25 10.02 10.35 -22.83
N GLU A 26 10.56 11.02 -21.81
CA GLU A 26 11.59 10.44 -20.94
C GLU A 26 10.99 10.09 -19.58
N TYR A 27 11.22 8.85 -19.13
CA TYR A 27 10.81 8.36 -17.81
C TYR A 27 12.02 8.20 -16.89
N PRO A 28 11.88 8.49 -15.58
CA PRO A 28 12.96 8.28 -14.62
C PRO A 28 13.34 6.80 -14.52
N GLY A 29 14.59 6.51 -14.18
CA GLY A 29 15.09 5.15 -13.93
C GLY A 29 16.39 4.82 -14.65
N ASP A 30 16.98 3.71 -14.23
CA ASP A 30 18.30 3.18 -14.62
C ASP A 30 18.23 1.76 -15.20
N ILE A 31 17.02 1.28 -15.50
CA ILE A 31 16.78 -0.02 -16.12
C ILE A 31 16.30 0.14 -17.57
N HIS A 32 16.87 -0.65 -18.48
CA HIS A 32 16.45 -0.64 -19.89
C HIS A 32 15.06 -1.29 -20.09
N THR A 33 14.69 -2.20 -19.20
CA THR A 33 13.45 -2.98 -19.31
C THR A 33 12.22 -2.22 -18.80
N PHE A 34 11.10 -2.39 -19.50
CA PHE A 34 9.78 -1.89 -19.11
C PHE A 34 9.19 -2.77 -17.99
N VAL A 35 9.83 -2.84 -16.82
CA VAL A 35 9.28 -3.61 -15.69
C VAL A 35 8.15 -2.81 -15.03
N ALA A 36 7.11 -3.52 -14.58
CA ALA A 36 5.76 -3.11 -14.20
C ALA A 36 5.51 -1.72 -13.57
N LYS A 37 6.48 -1.10 -12.88
CA LYS A 37 6.25 0.15 -12.11
C LYS A 37 5.78 1.35 -12.94
N ASP A 38 6.19 1.46 -14.20
CA ASP A 38 5.83 2.59 -15.07
C ASP A 38 4.95 2.18 -16.25
N MET A 39 4.53 0.91 -16.30
CA MET A 39 3.81 0.36 -17.45
C MET A 39 2.48 1.06 -17.68
N ASP A 40 1.75 1.38 -16.60
CA ASP A 40 0.48 2.11 -16.69
C ASP A 40 0.68 3.52 -17.26
N THR A 41 1.71 4.23 -16.83
CA THR A 41 2.06 5.57 -17.34
C THR A 41 2.48 5.51 -18.81
N ILE A 42 3.31 4.54 -19.18
CA ILE A 42 3.75 4.34 -20.57
C ILE A 42 2.57 4.00 -21.47
N LEU A 43 1.67 3.11 -21.04
CA LEU A 43 0.47 2.75 -21.78
C LEU A 43 -0.48 3.95 -21.93
N ALA A 44 -0.62 4.77 -20.88
CA ALA A 44 -1.41 6.00 -20.93
C ALA A 44 -0.87 6.99 -21.96
N ASP A 45 0.45 7.20 -22.00
CA ASP A 45 1.11 8.08 -22.96
C ASP A 45 1.00 7.55 -24.40
N ILE A 46 1.16 6.24 -24.61
CA ILE A 46 0.97 5.60 -25.92
C ILE A 46 -0.48 5.78 -26.40
N GLN A 47 -1.47 5.55 -25.52
CA GLN A 47 -2.87 5.74 -25.85
C GLN A 47 -3.17 7.21 -26.18
N SER A 48 -2.65 8.15 -25.40
CA SER A 48 -2.80 9.58 -25.65
C SER A 48 -2.23 9.98 -27.01
N PHE A 49 -1.06 9.44 -27.36
CA PHE A 49 -0.43 9.67 -28.66
C PHE A 49 -1.26 9.12 -29.82
N LEU A 50 -1.77 7.88 -29.70
CA LEU A 50 -2.53 7.23 -30.77
C LEU A 50 -3.95 7.78 -30.95
N THR A 51 -4.59 8.21 -29.86
CA THR A 51 -6.04 8.54 -29.86
C THR A 51 -6.32 10.03 -29.68
N GLY A 52 -5.33 10.82 -29.26
CA GLY A 52 -5.52 12.21 -28.84
C GLY A 52 -6.30 12.39 -27.53
N VAL A 53 -6.68 11.28 -26.87
CA VAL A 53 -7.39 11.27 -25.59
C VAL A 53 -6.40 10.85 -24.52
N THR A 54 -6.11 11.75 -23.57
CA THR A 54 -5.40 11.36 -22.34
C THR A 54 -6.33 10.44 -21.55
N PRO A 55 -5.98 9.14 -21.36
CA PRO A 55 -6.84 8.27 -20.59
C PRO A 55 -6.91 8.81 -19.16
N GLU A 56 -8.13 9.02 -18.67
CA GLU A 56 -8.32 9.09 -17.22
C GLU A 56 -7.84 7.74 -16.69
N VAL A 57 -6.76 7.74 -15.90
CA VAL A 57 -6.41 6.60 -15.04
C VAL A 57 -7.59 6.46 -14.10
N THR A 58 -8.58 5.68 -14.53
CA THR A 58 -9.76 5.42 -13.75
C THR A 58 -9.27 4.49 -12.66
N PRO A 59 -9.16 4.95 -11.39
CA PRO A 59 -8.63 4.10 -10.36
C PRO A 59 -9.49 2.84 -10.29
N ASP A 60 -8.87 1.67 -10.13
CA ASP A 60 -9.65 0.45 -9.92
C ASP A 60 -10.41 0.63 -8.60
N ARG A 61 -11.71 0.90 -8.73
CA ARG A 61 -12.62 1.10 -7.60
C ARG A 61 -13.23 -0.23 -7.26
N LYS A 62 -12.94 -0.71 -6.06
CA LYS A 62 -13.52 -1.94 -5.55
C LYS A 62 -14.09 -1.73 -4.15
N LEU A 63 -15.17 -2.45 -3.87
CA LEU A 63 -15.65 -2.63 -2.50
C LEU A 63 -14.71 -3.60 -1.79
N ALA A 64 -14.12 -3.19 -0.68
CA ALA A 64 -13.20 -4.02 0.08
C ALA A 64 -13.48 -3.94 1.59
N ALA A 65 -13.10 -4.99 2.31
CA ALA A 65 -12.91 -4.92 3.75
C ALA A 65 -11.50 -4.42 4.05
N ILE A 66 -11.40 -3.34 4.80
CA ILE A 66 -10.21 -2.58 5.06
C ILE A 66 -9.83 -2.78 6.53
N LEU A 67 -8.64 -3.32 6.78
CA LEU A 67 -8.06 -3.48 8.10
C LEU A 67 -6.97 -2.44 8.31
N PHE A 68 -7.06 -1.70 9.41
CA PHE A 68 -5.99 -0.88 9.95
C PHE A 68 -5.47 -1.48 11.24
N LEU A 69 -4.14 -1.49 11.39
CA LEU A 69 -3.44 -1.89 12.60
C LEU A 69 -2.46 -0.80 12.98
N ASP A 70 -2.24 -0.64 14.28
CA ASP A 70 -1.22 0.26 14.82
C ASP A 70 -0.75 -0.25 16.18
N ILE A 71 0.52 -0.04 16.51
CA ILE A 71 1.07 -0.42 17.81
C ILE A 71 0.70 0.64 18.84
N VAL A 72 0.25 0.22 20.02
CA VAL A 72 -0.04 1.13 21.11
C VAL A 72 1.26 1.59 21.77
N SER A 73 1.39 2.90 22.01
CA SER A 73 2.52 3.48 22.74
C SER A 73 3.90 3.13 22.14
N SER A 74 4.01 3.00 20.82
CA SER A 74 5.27 2.63 20.15
C SER A 74 6.43 3.58 20.42
N THR A 75 6.15 4.88 20.60
CA THR A 75 7.15 5.86 21.04
C THR A 75 7.65 5.60 22.46
N ASP A 76 6.78 5.15 23.36
CA ASP A 76 7.16 4.84 24.74
C ASP A 76 7.96 3.54 24.81
N HIS A 77 7.69 2.58 23.92
CA HIS A 77 8.51 1.39 23.77
C HIS A 77 9.91 1.76 23.25
N LEU A 78 9.99 2.58 22.20
CA LEU A 78 11.26 3.08 21.68
C LEU A 78 12.09 3.79 22.77
N ALA A 79 11.45 4.65 23.57
CA ALA A 79 12.13 5.36 24.66
C ALA A 79 12.60 4.45 25.80
N ARG A 80 11.88 3.36 26.08
CA ARG A 80 12.20 2.40 27.15
C ARG A 80 13.27 1.39 26.74
N ASP A 81 13.14 0.82 25.54
CA ASP A 81 13.93 -0.32 25.10
C ASP A 81 15.17 0.11 24.30
N GLY A 82 15.15 1.32 23.76
CA GLY A 82 16.17 1.85 22.86
C GLY A 82 16.08 1.27 21.45
N ASP A 83 16.74 1.94 20.50
CA ASP A 83 16.59 1.69 19.07
C ASP A 83 16.80 0.23 18.65
N GLN A 84 17.83 -0.42 19.20
CA GLN A 84 18.20 -1.77 18.75
C GLN A 84 17.22 -2.85 19.21
N ALA A 85 16.79 -2.79 20.48
CA ALA A 85 15.82 -3.75 21.01
C ALA A 85 14.46 -3.54 20.34
N TRP A 86 14.04 -2.27 20.21
CA TRP A 86 12.79 -1.94 19.53
C TRP A 86 12.77 -2.39 18.07
N SER A 87 13.87 -2.21 17.34
CA SER A 87 14.00 -2.68 15.95
C SER A 87 13.82 -4.21 15.82
N ASN A 88 14.32 -4.99 16.78
CA ASN A 88 14.12 -6.44 16.80
C ASN A 88 12.65 -6.81 17.08
N THR A 89 11.99 -6.10 17.99
CA THR A 89 10.56 -6.26 18.28
C THR A 89 9.72 -5.92 17.05
N LEU A 90 9.99 -4.79 16.39
CA LEU A 90 9.33 -4.38 15.14
C LEU A 90 9.52 -5.42 14.04
N THR A 91 10.72 -5.96 13.87
CA THR A 91 10.99 -7.01 12.88
C THR A 91 10.12 -8.24 13.14
N SER A 92 10.01 -8.67 14.40
CA SER A 92 9.17 -9.81 14.79
C SER A 92 7.68 -9.52 14.59
N TYR A 93 7.24 -8.32 14.96
CA TYR A 93 5.88 -7.83 14.74
C TYR A 93 5.50 -7.81 13.25
N TYR A 94 6.35 -7.24 12.39
CA TYR A 94 6.13 -7.21 10.94
C TYR A 94 6.00 -8.61 10.35
N ASN A 95 6.82 -9.57 10.81
CA ASN A 95 6.73 -10.96 10.37
C ASN A 95 5.40 -11.61 10.77
N VAL A 96 4.94 -11.38 12.01
CA VAL A 96 3.64 -11.89 12.50
C VAL A 96 2.50 -11.31 11.67
N VAL A 97 2.47 -9.98 11.49
CA VAL A 97 1.40 -9.30 10.77
C VAL A 97 1.34 -9.77 9.32
N ARG A 98 2.46 -9.78 8.59
CA ARG A 98 2.51 -10.23 7.19
C ARG A 98 2.11 -11.68 7.02
N LYS A 99 2.54 -12.55 7.93
CA LYS A 99 2.16 -13.96 7.94
C LYS A 99 0.64 -14.12 8.07
N GLU A 100 0.01 -13.41 9.01
CA GLU A 100 -1.43 -13.53 9.22
C GLU A 100 -2.22 -12.85 8.10
N ILE A 101 -1.80 -11.69 7.58
CA ILE A 101 -2.42 -11.07 6.38
C ILE A 101 -2.41 -12.08 5.22
N ALA A 102 -1.26 -12.68 4.91
CA ALA A 102 -1.15 -13.67 3.85
C ALA A 102 -2.04 -14.91 4.11
N ARG A 103 -2.05 -15.43 5.34
CA ARG A 103 -2.89 -16.56 5.75
C ARG A 103 -4.37 -16.32 5.52
N TYR A 104 -4.84 -15.11 5.78
CA TYR A 104 -6.23 -14.69 5.58
C TYR A 104 -6.49 -14.11 4.18
N ARG A 105 -5.53 -14.23 3.25
CA ARG A 105 -5.60 -13.77 1.85
C ARG A 105 -5.83 -12.26 1.73
N GLY A 106 -5.26 -11.48 2.64
CA GLY A 106 -5.24 -10.03 2.54
C GLY A 106 -4.10 -9.53 1.66
N GLU A 107 -4.28 -8.32 1.16
CA GLU A 107 -3.30 -7.57 0.37
C GLU A 107 -2.80 -6.39 1.23
N GLU A 108 -1.49 -6.38 1.55
CA GLU A 108 -0.86 -5.31 2.34
C GLU A 108 -0.62 -4.07 1.48
N PHE A 109 -0.95 -2.90 2.05
CA PHE A 109 -0.63 -1.59 1.50
C PHE A 109 0.25 -0.84 2.50
N SER A 110 1.26 -0.13 1.98
CA SER A 110 2.19 0.61 2.81
C SER A 110 1.51 1.80 3.49
N VAL A 111 1.82 2.00 4.77
CA VAL A 111 1.46 3.19 5.56
C VAL A 111 2.70 3.69 6.29
N ALA A 112 2.69 4.96 6.70
CA ALA A 112 3.82 5.54 7.41
C ALA A 112 3.89 4.99 8.86
N GLY A 113 5.12 4.75 9.33
CA GLY A 113 5.37 4.29 10.70
C GLY A 113 5.33 2.76 10.84
N ASP A 114 4.77 2.31 11.96
CA ASP A 114 4.62 0.92 12.40
C ASP A 114 3.19 0.38 12.19
N GLY A 115 2.31 1.18 11.60
CA GLY A 115 0.97 0.77 11.23
C GLY A 115 0.95 -0.19 10.03
N PHE A 116 -0.19 -0.85 9.84
CA PHE A 116 -0.49 -1.60 8.62
C PHE A 116 -1.85 -1.22 8.07
N LEU A 117 -1.96 -1.28 6.75
CA LEU A 117 -3.20 -1.26 6.01
C LEU A 117 -3.29 -2.53 5.17
N ALA A 118 -4.41 -3.23 5.25
CA ALA A 118 -4.65 -4.40 4.42
C ALA A 118 -6.07 -4.44 3.88
N LEU A 119 -6.20 -4.87 2.62
CA LEU A 119 -7.48 -5.07 1.97
C LEU A 119 -7.81 -6.57 1.91
N PHE A 120 -9.08 -6.89 2.13
CA PHE A 120 -9.62 -8.23 2.05
C PHE A 120 -10.88 -8.22 1.18
N ASP A 121 -11.11 -9.31 0.47
CA ASP A 121 -12.32 -9.59 -0.31
C ASP A 121 -13.51 -10.00 0.58
N GLY A 122 -13.43 -9.84 1.91
CA GLY A 122 -14.59 -9.98 2.78
C GLY A 122 -14.35 -9.66 4.26
N PRO A 123 -15.36 -9.09 4.97
CA PRO A 123 -15.21 -8.60 6.34
C PRO A 123 -14.82 -9.67 7.35
N ALA A 124 -15.38 -10.88 7.23
CA ALA A 124 -15.08 -11.98 8.15
C ALA A 124 -13.59 -12.37 8.17
N ARG A 125 -12.90 -12.27 7.02
CA ARG A 125 -11.45 -12.52 6.95
C ARG A 125 -10.65 -11.42 7.63
N ALA A 126 -10.99 -10.16 7.34
CA ALA A 126 -10.33 -9.01 7.96
C ALA A 126 -10.44 -9.06 9.50
N VAL A 127 -11.64 -9.32 10.03
CA VAL A 127 -11.88 -9.43 11.47
C VAL A 127 -11.11 -10.60 12.09
N ARG A 128 -11.13 -11.79 11.47
CA ARG A 128 -10.38 -12.95 11.98
C ARG A 128 -8.87 -12.73 11.93
N CYS A 129 -8.38 -12.07 10.89
CA CYS A 129 -6.98 -11.68 10.76
C CYS A 129 -6.59 -10.74 11.91
N ALA A 130 -7.34 -9.66 12.13
CA ALA A 130 -7.10 -8.69 13.20
C ALA A 130 -7.08 -9.34 14.59
N LEU A 131 -8.06 -10.19 14.90
CA LEU A 131 -8.12 -10.90 16.18
C LEU A 131 -6.91 -11.85 16.38
N THR A 132 -6.50 -12.54 15.31
CA THR A 132 -5.35 -13.46 15.37
C THR A 132 -4.05 -12.70 15.56
N ILE A 133 -3.88 -11.56 14.88
CA ILE A 133 -2.73 -10.68 15.07
C ILE A 133 -2.71 -10.16 16.52
N ALA A 134 -3.82 -9.59 17.00
CA ALA A 134 -3.94 -9.07 18.37
C ALA A 134 -3.57 -10.12 19.43
N ALA A 135 -3.95 -11.39 19.24
CA ALA A 135 -3.57 -12.47 20.13
C ALA A 135 -2.08 -12.87 20.00
N SER A 136 -1.54 -12.87 18.77
CA SER A 136 -0.18 -13.36 18.50
C SER A 136 0.90 -12.39 18.98
N VAL A 137 0.67 -11.08 18.82
CA VAL A 137 1.65 -10.05 19.17
C VAL A 137 1.82 -9.87 20.67
N LYS A 138 0.90 -10.38 21.50
CA LYS A 138 1.07 -10.40 22.97
C LYS A 138 2.31 -11.16 23.41
N GLN A 139 2.78 -12.13 22.63
CA GLN A 139 4.03 -12.84 22.89
C GLN A 139 5.28 -11.96 22.72
N LEU A 140 5.14 -10.83 22.05
CA LEU A 140 6.17 -9.81 21.85
C LEU A 140 6.07 -8.67 22.88
N GLU A 141 5.21 -8.81 23.90
CA GLU A 141 4.96 -7.81 24.95
C GLU A 141 4.51 -6.44 24.42
N ILE A 142 3.84 -6.44 23.26
CA ILE A 142 3.20 -5.25 22.68
C ILE A 142 1.69 -5.47 22.58
N ASP A 143 0.96 -4.37 22.68
CA ASP A 143 -0.46 -4.31 22.31
C ASP A 143 -0.63 -3.56 21.00
N ILE A 144 -1.62 -3.99 20.22
CA ILE A 144 -2.06 -3.26 19.03
C ILE A 144 -3.47 -2.74 19.23
N ARG A 145 -3.83 -1.75 18.42
CA ARG A 145 -5.21 -1.35 18.19
C ARG A 145 -5.57 -1.65 16.73
N ALA A 146 -6.80 -2.08 16.49
CA ALA A 146 -7.25 -2.43 15.14
C ALA A 146 -8.63 -1.85 14.82
N GLY A 147 -8.82 -1.52 13.54
CA GLY A 147 -10.10 -1.09 13.00
C GLY A 147 -10.42 -1.78 11.69
N VAL A 148 -11.64 -2.28 11.56
CA VAL A 148 -12.15 -2.88 10.32
C VAL A 148 -13.33 -2.07 9.80
N HIS A 149 -13.30 -1.77 8.50
CA HIS A 149 -14.39 -1.11 7.80
C HIS A 149 -14.63 -1.78 6.44
N VAL A 150 -15.84 -1.66 5.89
CA VAL A 150 -16.14 -2.05 4.52
C VAL A 150 -16.58 -0.82 3.76
N GLY A 151 -15.96 -0.56 2.63
CA GLY A 151 -16.32 0.56 1.77
C GLY A 151 -15.57 0.54 0.44
N GLU A 152 -15.98 1.42 -0.47
CA GLU A 152 -15.31 1.58 -1.74
C GLU A 152 -13.97 2.29 -1.57
N CYS A 153 -12.94 1.73 -2.21
CA CYS A 153 -11.61 2.33 -2.29
C CYS A 153 -11.08 2.26 -3.72
N ALA A 154 -10.24 3.23 -4.05
CA ALA A 154 -9.54 3.34 -5.32
C ALA A 154 -8.09 2.89 -5.15
N ILE A 155 -7.64 1.94 -5.99
CA ILE A 155 -6.23 1.52 -6.04
C ILE A 155 -5.54 2.25 -7.20
N VAL A 156 -4.40 2.86 -6.91
CA VAL A 156 -3.52 3.51 -7.89
C VAL A 156 -2.08 3.07 -7.62
N GLY A 157 -1.58 2.16 -8.47
CA GLY A 157 -0.28 1.51 -8.23
C GLY A 157 -0.28 0.76 -6.89
N THR A 158 0.63 1.15 -6.00
CA THR A 158 0.75 0.56 -4.64
C THR A 158 0.00 1.34 -3.56
N ASN A 159 -0.77 2.36 -3.94
CA ASN A 159 -1.49 3.22 -3.01
C ASN A 159 -2.98 2.91 -3.06
N VAL A 160 -3.63 3.06 -1.92
CA VAL A 160 -5.08 2.96 -1.79
C VAL A 160 -5.63 4.27 -1.23
N THR A 161 -6.71 4.76 -1.83
CA THR A 161 -7.34 6.04 -1.48
C THR A 161 -8.86 5.91 -1.42
N GLY A 162 -9.52 6.91 -0.82
CA GLY A 162 -10.98 6.97 -0.75
C GLY A 162 -11.48 7.22 0.66
N LEU A 163 -12.75 7.62 0.77
CA LEU A 163 -13.38 7.95 2.06
C LEU A 163 -13.33 6.76 3.04
N ALA A 164 -13.47 5.53 2.54
CA ALA A 164 -13.44 4.33 3.36
C ALA A 164 -12.08 4.13 4.07
N ILE A 165 -10.97 4.57 3.47
CA ILE A 165 -9.63 4.55 4.07
C ILE A 165 -9.58 5.48 5.29
N HIS A 166 -10.09 6.70 5.15
CA HIS A 166 -10.15 7.65 6.28
C HIS A 166 -11.08 7.18 7.40
N THR A 167 -12.23 6.59 7.05
CA THR A 167 -13.17 6.02 8.02
C THR A 167 -12.55 4.86 8.79
N GLY A 168 -11.89 3.92 8.11
CA GLY A 168 -11.20 2.80 8.75
C GLY A 168 -10.11 3.25 9.72
N ALA A 169 -9.29 4.22 9.31
CA ALA A 169 -8.25 4.80 10.18
C ALA A 169 -8.85 5.44 11.44
N ARG A 170 -9.99 6.15 11.32
CA ARG A 170 -10.69 6.74 12.47
C ARG A 170 -11.24 5.67 13.42
N ILE A 171 -11.80 4.59 12.88
CA ILE A 171 -12.29 3.46 13.69
C ILE A 171 -11.14 2.84 14.50
N MET A 172 -10.00 2.59 13.85
CA MET A 172 -8.80 2.09 14.53
C MET A 172 -8.31 3.06 15.60
N SER A 173 -8.29 4.37 15.32
CA SER A 173 -7.84 5.37 16.30
C SER A 173 -8.72 5.47 17.56
N SER A 174 -9.97 5.03 17.47
CA SER A 174 -10.89 4.95 18.62
C SER A 174 -10.78 3.62 19.39
N ALA A 175 -9.99 2.66 18.90
CA ALA A 175 -9.78 1.39 19.56
C ALA A 175 -8.74 1.52 20.68
N GLU A 176 -9.07 0.97 21.85
CA GLU A 176 -8.13 0.85 22.96
C GLU A 176 -7.11 -0.28 22.71
N ALA A 177 -6.14 -0.41 23.62
CA ALA A 177 -5.13 -1.45 23.55
C ALA A 177 -5.74 -2.86 23.54
N GLY A 178 -5.32 -3.67 22.56
CA GLY A 178 -5.80 -5.03 22.35
C GLY A 178 -7.20 -5.12 21.74
N MET A 179 -7.85 -3.99 21.42
CA MET A 179 -9.20 -4.00 20.86
C MET A 179 -9.21 -4.03 19.33
N VAL A 180 -10.21 -4.74 18.79
CA VAL A 180 -10.56 -4.74 17.37
C VAL A 180 -11.94 -4.11 17.24
N LEU A 181 -12.00 -2.88 16.71
CA LEU A 181 -13.26 -2.21 16.43
C LEU A 181 -13.70 -2.43 14.99
N THR A 182 -15.01 -2.41 14.77
CA THR A 182 -15.59 -2.55 13.43
C THR A 182 -16.65 -1.47 13.20
N SER A 183 -16.77 -0.99 11.96
CA SER A 183 -17.93 -0.17 11.59
C SER A 183 -19.22 -1.00 11.59
N GLN A 184 -20.38 -0.36 11.73
CA GLN A 184 -21.68 -1.03 11.57
C GLN A 184 -21.80 -1.78 10.22
N THR A 185 -21.19 -1.28 9.15
CA THR A 185 -21.17 -1.90 7.80
C THR A 185 -20.49 -3.28 7.75
N VAL A 186 -19.72 -3.64 8.78
CA VAL A 186 -19.03 -4.95 8.87
C VAL A 186 -19.95 -6.04 9.45
N ARG A 187 -21.09 -5.64 10.03
CA ARG A 187 -21.99 -6.51 10.81
C ARG A 187 -22.93 -7.36 9.95
#